data_AF-Q28NQ6-F1
#
_entry.id   AF-Q28NQ6-F1
#
_cell.length_a   1.000
_cell.length_b   1.000
_cell.length_c   1.000
_cell.angle_alpha   90.00
_cell.angle_beta   90.00
_cell.angle_gamma   90.00
#
_symmetry.space_group_name_H-M   'P 1'
#
loop_
_entity.id
_entity.type
_entity.pdbx_description
1 polymer ?
#
loop_
_entity_poly.entity_id
_entity_poly.type
_entity_poly.pdbx_seq_one_letter_code
_entity_poly.pdbx_strand_id
1 'polypeptide(L)'
;MAALLCLPSAAIAQSDLSAELADTLAPVAEVESLGATLTCTALYRSLSLLFGSQSENFEDFQSREGAMASLSGVLWARSPDGAGQSPDDVFAVLLPLINAATDQYLAHMDALSLIDGTPFDDQLLGQIDYCNAIFDSLDTGAE
;
A
#
# COMPACT_ATOMS: atom_id res chain seq x y z
N MET A 1 -40.72 19.88 18.47
CA MET A 1 -39.45 20.48 18.89
C MET A 1 -38.42 19.37 18.99
N ALA A 2 -37.25 19.64 18.44
CA ALA A 2 -36.16 18.73 18.07
C ALA A 2 -35.45 18.06 19.26
N ALA A 3 -34.80 16.91 18.97
CA ALA A 3 -33.52 16.39 19.50
C ALA A 3 -33.52 14.85 19.38
N LEU A 4 -32.49 14.11 18.97
CA LEU A 4 -31.14 14.40 18.47
C LEU A 4 -30.63 13.05 17.92
N LEU A 5 -30.31 13.01 16.62
CA LEU A 5 -29.15 12.36 16.02
C LEU A 5 -28.59 11.08 16.69
N CYS A 6 -29.17 9.91 16.38
CA CYS A 6 -28.37 8.68 16.31
C CYS A 6 -27.74 8.61 14.91
N LEU A 7 -26.60 9.28 14.72
CA LEU A 7 -25.65 8.95 13.65
C LEU A 7 -24.54 8.12 14.30
N PRO A 8 -24.60 6.78 14.27
CA PRO A 8 -23.44 5.95 14.61
C PRO A 8 -22.36 6.01 13.51
N SER A 9 -22.61 6.70 12.40
CA SER A 9 -21.87 6.52 11.14
C SER A 9 -20.57 7.34 11.03
N ALA A 10 -20.28 8.26 11.95
CA ALA A 10 -19.08 9.10 11.87
C ALA A 10 -17.88 8.55 12.69
N ALA A 11 -18.11 7.61 13.61
CA ALA A 11 -17.05 7.03 14.43
C ALA A 11 -16.43 5.76 13.82
N ILE A 12 -16.93 5.32 12.65
CA ILE A 12 -16.48 4.11 11.94
C ILE A 12 -15.35 4.42 10.93
N ALA A 13 -15.05 5.69 10.67
CA ALA A 13 -14.33 6.09 9.44
C ALA A 13 -12.89 6.59 9.65
N GLN A 14 -12.29 6.38 10.81
CA GLN A 14 -10.84 6.45 10.96
C GLN A 14 -10.37 5.07 11.40
N SER A 15 -10.29 4.15 10.43
CA SER A 15 -9.43 2.98 10.61
C SER A 15 -8.02 3.50 10.86
N ASP A 16 -7.34 2.93 11.85
CA ASP A 16 -5.90 3.11 11.96
C ASP A 16 -5.27 2.28 10.84
N LEU A 17 -5.19 2.88 9.65
CA LEU A 17 -4.66 2.26 8.44
C LEU A 17 -3.29 1.63 8.71
N SER A 18 -2.46 2.24 9.55
CA SER A 18 -1.16 1.70 9.94
C SER A 18 -1.28 0.40 10.75
N ALA A 19 -2.26 0.30 11.65
CA ALA A 19 -2.51 -0.94 12.39
C ALA A 19 -3.06 -2.05 11.49
N GLU A 20 -3.97 -1.74 10.56
CA GLU A 20 -4.54 -2.72 9.62
C GLU A 20 -3.48 -3.26 8.65
N LEU A 21 -2.62 -2.38 8.14
CA LEU A 21 -1.48 -2.78 7.30
C LEU A 21 -0.49 -3.63 8.09
N ALA A 22 -0.20 -3.30 9.35
CA ALA A 22 0.70 -4.07 10.19
C ALA A 22 0.18 -5.50 10.44
N ASP A 23 -1.13 -5.66 10.69
CA ASP A 23 -1.76 -6.98 10.85
C ASP A 23 -1.71 -7.77 9.54
N THR A 24 -2.02 -7.13 8.42
CA THR A 24 -1.97 -7.72 7.08
C THR A 24 -0.58 -8.24 6.74
N LEU A 25 0.46 -7.50 7.11
CA LEU A 25 1.86 -7.81 6.78
C LEU A 25 2.59 -8.60 7.88
N ALA A 26 1.90 -8.96 8.98
CA ALA A 26 2.47 -9.79 10.04
C ALA A 26 3.12 -11.09 9.54
N PRO A 27 2.59 -11.81 8.52
CA PRO A 27 3.21 -13.04 8.01
C PRO A 27 4.62 -12.88 7.45
N VAL A 28 5.03 -11.65 7.12
CA VAL A 28 6.33 -11.35 6.51
C VAL A 28 7.17 -10.37 7.34
N ALA A 29 6.73 -10.05 8.56
CA ALA A 29 7.32 -9.02 9.41
C ALA A 29 8.80 -9.29 9.78
N GLU A 30 9.22 -10.55 9.78
CA GLU A 30 10.60 -10.96 10.09
C GLU A 30 11.57 -10.71 8.93
N VAL A 31 11.07 -10.41 7.72
CA VAL A 31 11.91 -10.10 6.56
C VAL A 31 12.14 -8.59 6.52
N GLU A 32 13.38 -8.18 6.80
CA GLU A 32 13.79 -6.78 6.80
C GLU A 32 13.35 -6.06 5.52
N SER A 33 12.73 -4.89 5.69
CA SER A 33 12.22 -4.02 4.62
C SER A 33 11.10 -4.59 3.74
N LEU A 34 10.75 -5.88 3.84
CA LEU A 34 9.71 -6.48 2.98
C LEU A 34 8.33 -5.87 3.27
N GLY A 35 8.01 -5.63 4.54
CA GLY A 35 6.77 -4.94 4.91
C GLY A 35 6.65 -3.59 4.20
N ALA A 36 7.71 -2.77 4.25
CA ALA A 36 7.73 -1.46 3.61
C ALA A 36 7.55 -1.54 2.08
N THR A 37 8.22 -2.47 1.41
CA THR A 37 8.11 -2.59 -0.05
C THR A 37 6.75 -3.11 -0.48
N LEU A 38 6.11 -4.00 0.29
CA LEU A 38 4.74 -4.45 0.05
C LEU A 38 3.73 -3.32 0.27
N THR A 39 3.88 -2.56 1.36
CA THR A 39 3.08 -1.36 1.64
C THR A 39 3.18 -0.35 0.50
N CYS A 40 4.37 -0.10 -0.03
CA CYS A 40 4.56 0.82 -1.15
C CYS A 40 4.03 0.27 -2.48
N THR A 41 4.17 -1.04 -2.73
CA THR A 41 3.56 -1.69 -3.89
C THR A 41 2.04 -1.51 -3.87
N ALA A 42 1.41 -1.78 -2.73
CA ALA A 42 -0.02 -1.60 -2.55
C ALA A 42 -0.44 -0.14 -2.70
N LEU A 43 0.30 0.82 -2.14
CA LEU A 43 0.00 2.24 -2.27
C LEU A 43 0.02 2.70 -3.74
N TYR A 44 1.09 2.40 -4.50
CA TYR A 44 1.18 2.79 -5.90
C TYR A 44 0.10 2.14 -6.75
N ARG A 45 -0.23 0.87 -6.47
CA ARG A 45 -1.40 0.21 -7.08
C ARG A 45 -2.68 0.98 -6.78
N SER A 46 -2.95 1.32 -5.52
CA SER A 46 -4.13 2.08 -5.12
C SER A 46 -4.20 3.46 -5.79
N LEU A 47 -3.08 4.18 -5.90
CA LEU A 47 -3.01 5.45 -6.62
C LEU A 47 -3.31 5.28 -8.11
N SER A 48 -2.75 4.25 -8.77
CA SER A 48 -3.04 3.96 -10.17
C SER A 48 -4.54 3.68 -10.41
N LEU A 49 -5.20 3.00 -9.47
CA LEU A 49 -6.62 2.69 -9.52
C LEU A 49 -7.48 3.93 -9.25
N LEU A 50 -7.10 4.75 -8.25
CA LEU A 50 -7.79 5.98 -7.88
C LEU A 50 -7.78 7.01 -9.03
N PHE A 51 -6.61 7.25 -9.62
CA PHE A 51 -6.44 8.23 -10.69
C PHE A 51 -6.86 7.71 -12.07
N GLY A 52 -6.79 6.38 -12.27
CA GLY A 52 -7.20 5.71 -13.50
C GLY A 52 -6.26 5.94 -14.68
N SER A 53 -6.48 5.17 -15.75
CA SER A 53 -5.61 5.10 -16.93
C SER A 53 -5.56 6.36 -17.80
N GLN A 54 -6.40 7.35 -17.53
CA GLN A 54 -6.40 8.63 -18.25
C GLN A 54 -5.58 9.72 -17.55
N SER A 55 -5.08 9.46 -16.34
CA SER A 55 -4.21 10.36 -15.60
C SER A 55 -2.80 10.37 -16.19
N GLU A 56 -2.15 11.54 -16.20
CA GLU A 56 -0.74 11.68 -16.58
C GLU A 56 0.21 10.91 -15.64
N ASN A 57 -0.23 10.62 -14.42
CA ASN A 57 0.57 9.91 -13.41
C ASN A 57 0.40 8.38 -13.45
N PHE A 58 -0.48 7.85 -14.31
CA PHE A 58 -0.82 6.42 -14.30
C PHE A 58 0.39 5.53 -14.60
N GLU A 59 1.16 5.87 -15.64
CA GLU A 59 2.35 5.11 -16.03
C GLU A 59 3.47 5.22 -14.97
N ASP A 60 3.62 6.38 -14.32
CA ASP A 60 4.57 6.57 -13.23
C ASP A 60 4.22 5.68 -12.03
N PHE A 61 2.95 5.65 -11.59
CA PHE A 61 2.51 4.77 -10.50
C PHE A 61 2.69 3.28 -10.84
N GLN A 62 2.39 2.85 -12.07
CA GLN A 62 2.64 1.46 -12.47
C GLN A 62 4.13 1.12 -12.50
N SER A 63 4.98 2.03 -12.95
CA SER A 63 6.43 1.84 -12.94
C SER A 63 6.94 1.66 -11.51
N ARG A 64 6.51 2.53 -10.59
CA ARG A 64 6.85 2.46 -9.17
C ARG A 64 6.32 1.20 -8.50
N GLU A 65 5.08 0.81 -8.80
CA GLU A 65 4.49 -0.47 -8.36
C GLU A 65 5.35 -1.65 -8.80
N GLY A 66 5.73 -1.70 -10.09
CA GLY A 66 6.56 -2.77 -10.64
C GLY A 66 7.93 -2.87 -9.99
N ALA A 67 8.58 -1.74 -9.73
CA ALA A 67 9.87 -1.69 -9.03
C ALA A 67 9.77 -2.22 -7.59
N MET A 68 8.75 -1.79 -6.84
CA MET A 68 8.52 -2.25 -5.46
C MET A 68 8.12 -3.73 -5.39
N ALA A 69 7.32 -4.21 -6.34
CA ALA A 69 6.95 -5.62 -6.43
C ALA A 69 8.17 -6.50 -6.72
N SER A 70 9.04 -6.06 -7.64
CA SER A 70 10.31 -6.74 -7.96
C SER A 70 11.21 -6.83 -6.74
N LEU A 71 11.41 -5.70 -6.03
CA LEU A 71 12.21 -5.68 -4.81
C LEU A 71 11.62 -6.58 -3.71
N SER A 72 10.30 -6.56 -3.53
CA SER A 72 9.61 -7.45 -2.58
C SER A 72 9.88 -8.92 -2.89
N GLY A 73 9.84 -9.30 -4.18
CA GLY A 73 10.20 -10.65 -4.62
C GLY A 73 11.66 -11.00 -4.31
N VAL A 74 12.60 -10.08 -4.52
CA VAL A 74 14.03 -10.27 -4.17
C VAL A 74 14.24 -10.43 -2.66
N LEU A 75 13.58 -9.60 -1.85
CA LEU A 75 13.68 -9.66 -0.39
C LEU A 75 13.12 -10.99 0.15
N TRP A 76 11.94 -11.41 -0.34
CA TRP A 76 11.37 -12.69 0.01
C TRP A 76 12.25 -13.86 -0.41
N ALA A 77 12.73 -13.88 -1.66
CA ALA A 77 13.57 -14.97 -2.16
C ALA A 77 14.91 -15.10 -1.40
N ARG A 78 15.36 -14.05 -0.71
CA ARG A 78 16.54 -14.05 0.17
C ARG A 78 16.24 -14.42 1.62
N SER A 79 14.97 -14.47 2.01
CA SER A 79 14.56 -14.89 3.35
C SER A 79 14.72 -16.41 3.53
N PRO A 80 14.81 -16.91 4.77
CA PRO A 80 14.83 -18.36 5.02
C PRO A 80 13.60 -19.09 4.44
N ASP A 81 12.43 -18.44 4.46
CA ASP A 81 11.17 -19.05 4.03
C ASP A 81 10.99 -19.01 2.50
N GLY A 82 11.55 -17.98 1.84
CA GLY A 82 11.48 -17.83 0.39
C GLY A 82 12.66 -18.44 -0.39
N ALA A 83 13.73 -18.84 0.30
CA ALA A 83 14.93 -19.38 -0.35
C ALA A 83 14.63 -20.65 -1.18
N GLY A 84 14.99 -20.61 -2.46
CA GLY A 84 14.82 -21.74 -3.39
C GLY A 84 13.42 -21.90 -3.96
N GLN A 85 12.48 -21.00 -3.62
CA GLN A 85 11.16 -20.95 -4.25
C GLN A 85 11.25 -20.49 -5.71
N SER A 86 10.34 -20.97 -6.55
CA SER A 86 10.19 -20.43 -7.91
C SER A 86 9.53 -19.04 -7.85
N PRO A 87 9.65 -18.20 -8.90
CA PRO A 87 8.95 -16.92 -8.94
C PRO A 87 7.44 -17.04 -8.71
N ASP A 88 6.81 -18.08 -9.23
CA ASP A 88 5.37 -18.32 -9.06
C ASP A 88 5.01 -18.60 -7.59
N ASP A 89 5.84 -19.36 -6.88
CA ASP A 89 5.65 -19.65 -5.46
C ASP A 89 5.82 -18.39 -4.60
N VAL A 90 6.81 -17.54 -4.94
CA VAL A 90 7.02 -16.25 -4.28
C VAL A 90 5.79 -15.36 -4.42
N PHE A 91 5.26 -15.21 -5.64
CA PHE A 91 4.08 -14.37 -5.85
C PHE A 91 2.80 -14.97 -5.29
N ALA A 92 2.70 -16.30 -5.15
CA ALA A 92 1.58 -16.94 -4.45
C ALA A 92 1.51 -16.52 -2.97
N VAL A 93 2.65 -16.18 -2.35
CA VAL A 93 2.71 -15.65 -0.98
C VAL A 93 2.46 -14.14 -0.94
N LEU A 94 3.14 -13.37 -1.79
CA LEU A 94 3.14 -11.92 -1.70
C LEU A 94 1.88 -11.25 -2.27
N LEU A 95 1.31 -11.79 -3.35
CA LEU A 95 0.19 -11.17 -4.06
C LEU A 95 -1.08 -11.03 -3.19
N PRO A 96 -1.48 -12.02 -2.37
CA PRO A 96 -2.60 -11.86 -1.44
C PRO A 96 -2.39 -10.69 -0.45
N LEU A 97 -1.17 -10.51 0.05
CA LEU A 97 -0.83 -9.43 0.98
C LEU A 97 -0.92 -8.05 0.30
N ILE A 98 -0.38 -7.95 -0.92
CA ILE A 98 -0.47 -6.72 -1.72
C ILE A 98 -1.92 -6.37 -2.01
N ASN A 99 -2.75 -7.36 -2.39
CA ASN A 99 -4.16 -7.12 -2.69
C ASN A 99 -4.92 -6.66 -1.43
N ALA A 100 -4.73 -7.32 -0.29
CA ALA A 100 -5.38 -6.92 0.96
C ALA A 100 -4.97 -5.50 1.41
N ALA A 101 -3.68 -5.16 1.33
CA ALA A 101 -3.20 -3.81 1.61
C ALA A 101 -3.73 -2.77 0.60
N THR A 102 -3.88 -3.15 -0.68
CA THR A 102 -4.46 -2.29 -1.72
C THR A 102 -5.92 -1.97 -1.38
N ASP A 103 -6.69 -2.98 -0.98
CA ASP A 103 -8.09 -2.83 -0.58
C ASP A 103 -8.23 -1.91 0.64
N GLN A 104 -7.33 -2.02 1.62
CA GLN A 104 -7.29 -1.12 2.79
C GLN A 104 -7.02 0.33 2.41
N TYR A 105 -6.03 0.58 1.55
CA TYR A 105 -5.77 1.92 1.04
C TYR A 105 -6.97 2.50 0.28
N LEU A 106 -7.61 1.72 -0.59
CA LEU A 106 -8.77 2.18 -1.35
C LEU A 106 -9.96 2.47 -0.43
N ALA A 107 -10.21 1.60 0.56
CA ALA A 107 -11.26 1.82 1.55
C ALA A 107 -11.02 3.10 2.37
N HIS A 108 -9.76 3.37 2.75
CA HIS A 108 -9.39 4.59 3.45
C HIS A 108 -9.58 5.84 2.59
N MET A 109 -9.08 5.83 1.34
CA MET A 109 -9.23 6.94 0.38
C MET A 109 -10.71 7.23 0.06
N ASP A 110 -11.55 6.20 -0.05
CA ASP A 110 -12.99 6.35 -0.27
C ASP A 110 -13.68 6.95 0.97
N ALA A 111 -13.33 6.49 2.17
CA ALA A 111 -13.84 7.04 3.43
C ALA A 111 -13.48 8.54 3.60
N LEU A 112 -12.23 8.93 3.31
CA LEU A 112 -11.81 10.33 3.35
C LEU A 112 -12.55 11.18 2.31
N SER A 113 -12.75 10.65 1.10
CA SER A 113 -13.48 11.36 0.04
C SER A 113 -14.92 11.66 0.45
N LEU A 114 -15.56 10.76 1.20
CA LEU A 114 -16.92 10.94 1.71
C LEU A 114 -17.02 11.96 2.86
N ILE A 115 -15.95 12.12 3.65
CA ILE A 115 -15.96 12.95 4.87
C ILE A 115 -15.40 14.35 4.59
N ASP A 116 -14.24 14.42 3.97
CA ASP A 116 -13.45 15.65 3.80
C ASP A 116 -13.44 16.16 2.35
N GLY A 117 -14.04 15.41 1.41
CA GLY A 117 -14.06 15.77 -0.01
C GLY A 117 -12.71 15.61 -0.71
N THR A 118 -11.75 14.95 -0.05
CA THR A 118 -10.41 14.63 -0.56
C THR A 118 -10.07 13.18 -0.22
N PRO A 119 -9.41 12.42 -1.12
CA PRO A 119 -8.98 11.06 -0.82
C PRO A 119 -7.68 11.00 0.01
N PHE A 120 -7.12 12.15 0.42
CA PHE A 120 -5.82 12.23 1.08
C PHE A 120 -5.90 12.96 2.42
N ASP A 121 -5.36 12.32 3.45
CA ASP A 121 -5.06 12.89 4.77
C ASP A 121 -3.53 12.98 4.98
N ASP A 122 -3.11 13.54 6.12
CA ASP A 122 -1.68 13.68 6.45
C ASP A 122 -0.96 12.32 6.54
N GLN A 123 -1.67 11.27 6.95
CA GLN A 123 -1.11 9.91 7.05
C GLN A 123 -0.78 9.35 5.66
N LEU A 124 -1.70 9.46 4.70
CA LEU A 124 -1.48 9.07 3.31
C LEU A 124 -0.37 9.89 2.66
N LEU A 125 -0.36 11.21 2.86
CA LEU A 125 0.69 12.07 2.31
C LEU A 125 2.07 11.69 2.85
N GLY A 126 2.20 11.44 4.15
CA GLY A 126 3.45 10.97 4.74
C GLY A 126 3.88 9.59 4.22
N GLN A 127 2.92 8.70 3.96
CA GLN A 127 3.18 7.39 3.39
C GLN A 127 3.62 7.46 1.92
N ILE A 128 3.06 8.39 1.14
CA ILE A 128 3.49 8.69 -0.24
C ILE A 128 4.94 9.18 -0.23
N ASP A 129 5.27 10.14 0.63
CA ASP A 129 6.63 10.68 0.75
C ASP A 129 7.65 9.59 1.14
N TYR A 130 7.27 8.72 2.09
CA TYR A 130 8.10 7.58 2.47
C TYR A 130 8.34 6.61 1.30
N CYS A 131 7.29 6.26 0.56
CA CYS A 131 7.42 5.35 -0.58
C CYS A 131 8.20 5.94 -1.75
N ASN A 132 8.09 7.26 -1.97
CA ASN A 132 8.90 7.97 -2.95
C ASN A 132 10.37 7.94 -2.54
N ALA A 133 10.69 8.18 -1.27
CA ALA A 133 12.07 8.10 -0.78
C ALA A 133 12.69 6.71 -0.96
N ILE A 134 11.92 5.63 -0.74
CA ILE A 134 12.40 4.27 -1.04
C ILE A 134 12.64 4.13 -2.55
N PHE A 135 11.69 4.53 -3.39
CA PHE A 135 11.83 4.40 -4.85
C PHE A 135 13.06 5.15 -5.38
N ASP A 136 13.24 6.40 -4.96
CA ASP A 136 14.37 7.23 -5.37
C ASP A 136 15.72 6.62 -4.93
N SER A 137 15.76 5.94 -3.77
CA SER A 137 16.95 5.21 -3.32
C SER A 137 17.30 3.99 -4.18
N LEU A 138 16.30 3.39 -4.84
CA LEU A 138 16.51 2.29 -5.78
C LEU A 138 16.99 2.80 -7.13
N ASP A 139 16.42 3.92 -7.60
CA ASP A 139 16.76 4.52 -8.88
C ASP A 139 18.19 5.08 -8.89
N THR A 140 18.58 5.77 -7.80
CA THR A 140 19.96 6.29 -7.62
C THR A 140 21.02 5.21 -7.40
N GLY A 141 20.63 3.98 -7.07
CA GLY A 141 21.53 2.83 -6.96
C GLY A 141 21.83 2.12 -8.29
N ALA A 142 21.20 2.56 -9.40
CA ALA A 142 21.38 2.01 -10.74
C ALA A 142 22.42 2.77 -11.59
N GLU A 143 23.02 3.84 -11.07
CA GLU A 143 24.16 4.59 -11.63
C GLU A 143 25.51 4.18 -11.00
#